data_AF-A0A4R6LKF0-F1
#
_entry.id   AF-A0A4R6LKF0-F1
#
_cell.length_a   1.000
_cell.length_b   1.000
_cell.length_c   1.000
_cell.angle_alpha   90.00
_cell.angle_beta   90.00
_cell.angle_gamma   90.00
#
_symmetry.space_group_name_H-M   'P 1'
#
loop_
_entity.id
_entity.type
_entity.pdbx_description
1 polymer ?
#
loop_
_entity_poly.entity_id
_entity_poly.type
_entity_poly.pdbx_seq_one_letter_code
_entity_poly.pdbx_strand_id
1 'polypeptide(L)' 'MDPVLEGILEAIDDEIAAQKKYQNLKEQTADEKAKALFEQLIKDEIGHEKLLRSRYEALKDHLKDN' A
#
# COMPACT_ATOMS: atom_id res chain seq x y z
N MET A 1 6.75 3.31 20.24
CA MET A 1 6.15 4.03 19.10
C MET A 1 4.67 4.19 19.41
N ASP A 2 4.01 5.26 18.96
CA ASP A 2 2.56 5.38 19.16
C ASP A 2 1.85 4.22 18.44
N PRO A 3 0.91 3.48 19.08
CA PRO A 3 0.26 2.31 18.46
C PRO A 3 -0.46 2.63 17.15
N VAL A 4 -0.96 3.86 16.98
CA VAL A 4 -1.60 4.30 15.73
C VAL A 4 -0.55 4.45 14.63
N LEU A 5 0.62 5.00 14.94
CA LEU A 5 1.73 5.10 13.98
C LEU A 5 2.27 3.72 13.59
N GLU A 6 2.35 2.79 14.54
CA GLU A 6 2.75 1.40 14.29
C GLU A 6 1.76 0.71 13.35
N GLY A 7 0.45 0.80 13.62
CA GLY A 7 -0.57 0.23 12.73
C GLY A 7 -0.58 0.83 11.32
N ILE A 8 -0.20 2.11 11.16
CA ILE A 8 -0.06 2.70 9.82
C ILE A 8 1.17 2.15 9.09
N LEU A 9 2.28 1.89 9.79
CA LEU A 9 3.44 1.24 9.17
C LEU A 9 3.11 -0.20 8.74
N GLU A 10 2.42 -0.98 9.57
CA GLU A 10 1.96 -2.32 9.21
C GLU A 10 1.07 -2.28 7.96
N ALA A 11 0.12 -1.35 7.90
CA ALA A 11 -0.72 -1.17 6.72
C ALA A 11 0.09 -0.82 5.46
N ILE A 12 1.13 0.02 5.57
CA ILE A 12 2.03 0.32 4.44
C ILE A 12 2.75 -0.93 3.95
N ASP A 13 3.23 -1.77 4.86
CA ASP A 13 3.89 -3.02 4.51
C ASP A 13 2.93 -4.01 3.82
N ASP A 14 1.67 -4.05 4.26
CA ASP A 14 0.60 -4.82 3.62
C ASP A 14 0.31 -4.33 2.19
N GLU A 15 0.25 -3.02 1.95
CA GLU A 15 0.07 -2.46 0.60
C GLU A 15 1.24 -2.85 -0.33
N ILE A 16 2.48 -2.77 0.16
CA ILE A 16 3.67 -3.17 -0.61
C ILE A 16 3.66 -4.68 -0.90
N ALA A 17 3.22 -5.50 0.05
CA ALA A 17 3.08 -6.93 -0.14
C ALA A 17 1.99 -7.26 -1.17
N ALA A 18 0.86 -6.54 -1.16
CA ALA A 18 -0.22 -6.68 -2.12
C ALA A 18 0.24 -6.29 -3.54
N GLN A 19 0.95 -5.17 -3.70
CA GLN A 19 1.56 -4.77 -4.99
C GLN A 19 2.43 -5.90 -5.58
N LYS A 20 3.36 -6.46 -4.78
CA LYS A 20 4.22 -7.57 -5.21
C LYS A 20 3.43 -8.82 -5.57
N LYS A 21 2.41 -9.14 -4.77
CA LYS A 21 1.52 -10.29 -5.03
C LYS A 21 0.79 -10.14 -6.36
N TYR A 22 0.20 -8.99 -6.64
CA TYR A 22 -0.50 -8.76 -7.90
C TYR A 22 0.44 -8.68 -9.10
N GLN A 23 1.66 -8.14 -8.91
CA GLN A 23 2.69 -8.20 -9.95
C GLN A 23 3.02 -9.65 -10.32
N ASN A 24 3.26 -10.51 -9.33
CA ASN A 24 3.53 -11.93 -9.57
C ASN A 24 2.34 -12.65 -10.25
N LEU A 25 1.10 -12.34 -9.88
CA LEU A 25 -0.10 -12.92 -10.50
C LEU A 25 -0.30 -12.45 -11.94
N LYS A 26 -0.01 -11.17 -12.23
CA LYS A 26 -0.02 -10.61 -13.58
C LYS A 26 0.98 -11.32 -14.49
N GLU A 27 2.17 -11.63 -13.99
CA GLU A 27 3.22 -12.32 -14.74
C GLU A 27 2.90 -13.80 -15.01
N GLN A 28 2.14 -14.44 -14.12
CA GLN A 28 1.78 -15.87 -14.22
C GLN A 28 0.53 -16.14 -15.05
N THR A 29 -0.30 -15.13 -15.31
CA THR A 29 -1.57 -15.32 -16.04
C THR A 29 -1.42 -15.12 -17.55
N ALA A 30 -2.10 -15.95 -18.33
CA ALA A 30 -2.22 -15.80 -19.79
C ALA A 30 -3.51 -15.07 -20.20
N ASP A 31 -4.46 -14.87 -19.28
CA ASP A 31 -5.73 -14.19 -19.55
C ASP A 31 -5.53 -12.66 -19.53
N GLU A 32 -5.81 -12.01 -20.66
CA GLU A 32 -5.61 -10.56 -20.81
C GLU A 32 -6.53 -9.72 -19.93
N LYS A 33 -7.75 -10.19 -19.61
CA LYS A 33 -8.64 -9.49 -18.68
C LYS A 33 -8.11 -9.60 -17.25
N ALA A 34 -7.58 -10.76 -16.87
CA ALA A 34 -6.92 -10.93 -15.57
C ALA A 34 -5.67 -10.04 -15.45
N LYS A 35 -4.85 -9.94 -16.50
CA LYS A 35 -3.69 -9.02 -16.53
C LYS A 35 -4.12 -7.56 -16.31
N ALA A 36 -5.17 -7.12 -17.00
CA ALA A 36 -5.68 -5.75 -16.84
C ALA A 36 -6.22 -5.50 -15.42
N LEU A 37 -6.91 -6.49 -14.83
CA LEU A 37 -7.37 -6.42 -13.44
C LEU A 37 -6.20 -6.28 -12.47
N PHE A 38 -5.19 -7.15 -12.56
CA PHE A 38 -4.02 -7.07 -11.68
C PHE A 38 -3.25 -5.78 -11.86
N GLU A 39 -3.16 -5.25 -13.08
CA GLU A 39 -2.55 -3.92 -13.30
C GLU A 39 -3.33 -2.80 -12.60
N GLN A 40 -4.66 -2.84 -12.62
CA GLN A 40 -5.47 -1.87 -11.88
C GLN A 40 -5.25 -2.01 -10.37
N LEU A 41 -5.27 -3.24 -9.84
CA LEU A 41 -5.04 -3.48 -8.42
C LEU A 41 -3.66 -2.96 -7.97
N ILE A 42 -2.60 -3.18 -8.75
CA ILE A 42 -1.27 -2.63 -8.44
C ILE A 42 -1.31 -1.09 -8.35
N LYS A 43 -2.03 -0.42 -9.28
CA LYS A 43 -2.17 1.04 -9.25
C LYS A 43 -2.94 1.52 -8.02
N ASP A 44 -3.97 0.78 -7.61
CA ASP A 44 -4.77 1.09 -6.43
C ASP A 44 -3.92 0.97 -5.15
N GLU A 45 -3.18 -0.13 -4.97
CA GLU A 45 -2.33 -0.31 -3.78
C GLU A 45 -1.17 0.69 -3.71
N ILE A 46 -0.62 1.13 -4.87
CA ILE A 46 0.34 2.25 -4.90
C ILE A 46 -0.32 3.56 -4.43
N GLY A 47 -1.60 3.76 -4.77
CA GLY A 47 -2.39 4.89 -4.31
C GLY A 47 -2.62 4.86 -2.80
N HIS A 48 -3.00 3.69 -2.27
CA HIS A 48 -3.19 3.45 -0.84
C HIS A 48 -1.89 3.67 -0.06
N GLU A 49 -0.76 3.11 -0.52
CA GLU A 49 0.55 3.31 0.09
C GLU A 49 0.91 4.80 0.22
N LYS A 50 0.74 5.57 -0.86
CA LYS A 50 1.02 7.03 -0.86
C LYS A 50 0.15 7.77 0.14
N LEU A 51 -1.14 7.42 0.21
CA LEU A 51 -2.07 8.02 1.17
C LEU A 51 -1.65 7.71 2.61
N LEU A 52 -1.35 6.44 2.91
CA LEU A 52 -0.93 6.01 4.25
C LEU A 52 0.37 6.69 4.67
N ARG A 53 1.38 6.79 3.79
CA ARG A 53 2.62 7.52 4.07
C ARG A 53 2.37 9.00 4.38
N SER A 54 1.46 9.64 3.63
CA SER A 54 1.08 11.03 3.90
C SER A 54 0.41 11.20 5.27
N ARG A 55 -0.46 10.24 5.66
CA ARG A 55 -1.12 10.25 6.98
C ARG A 55 -0.13 9.98 8.11
N TYR A 56 0.81 9.06 7.91
CA TYR A 56 1.85 8.75 8.88
C TYR A 56 2.67 9.98 9.24
N GLU A 57 3.22 10.70 8.24
CA GLU A 57 4.03 11.90 8.53
C GLU A 57 3.20 13.01 9.18
N ALA A 58 1.96 13.24 8.73
CA ALA A 58 1.09 14.24 9.34
C ALA A 58 0.79 13.94 10.82
N LEU A 59 0.52 12.69 11.17
CA LEU A 59 0.25 12.28 12.55
C LEU A 59 1.53 12.30 13.40
N LYS A 60 2.64 11.83 12.86
CA LYS A 60 3.94 11.83 13.52
C LYS A 60 4.41 13.23 13.85
N ASP A 61 4.19 14.20 12.97
CA ASP A 61 4.52 15.60 13.25
C ASP A 61 3.58 16.19 14.31
N HIS A 62 2.28 15.93 14.22
CA HIS A 62 1.33 16.35 15.26
C HIS A 62 1.65 15.79 16.65
N LEU A 63 2.16 14.55 16.74
CA LEU A 63 2.55 13.92 18.00
C LEU A 63 3.90 14.41 18.55
N LYS A 64 4.75 15.06 17.75
CA LYS A 64 5.99 15.70 18.24
C LYS A 64 5.73 17.10 18.81
N ASP A 65 4.72 17.78 18.28
CA ASP A 65 4.38 19.16 18.65
C ASP A 65 3.49 19.24 19.90
N ASN A 66 3.02 18.09 20.41
CA ASN A 66 2.27 17.94 21.67
C ASN A 66 3.12 17.24 22.74
#